data_AF-A0A6A3BQN7-F1
#
_entry.id   AF-A0A6A3BQN7-F1
#
_cell.length_a   1.000
_cell.length_b   1.000
_cell.length_c   1.000
_cell.angle_alpha   90.00
_cell.angle_beta   90.00
_cell.angle_gamma   90.00
#
_symmetry.space_group_name_H-M   'P 1'
#
loop_
_entity.id
_entity.type
_entity.pdbx_description
1 polymer ?
#
loop_
_entity_poly.entity_id
_entity_poly.type
_entity_poly.pdbx_seq_one_letter_code
_entity_poly.pdbx_strand_id
1 'polypeptide(L)'
;MNYVKYACDEYKQNIEQVFKDHSKSKSERPTTRPSNHDGGDTEKDKEEDDQSPFVGQVLRILELLDSALESKSKLYKEKALTCIFLMNNGSYMLQKIKASIELHQAMRDTWCRKTSSELQNYHNTYKRETWMKLLGCLNVEGLNVNGKVVKPVLKERFKSFNAMFDEMHKTQSSWVVNDKQLRQTEKYIKFQHDDIEACIEELFDGNSGLMARMKI
;
A
#
# COMPACT_ATOMS: atom_id res chain seq x y z
N MET A 1 1.88 -9.20 13.34
CA MET A 1 0.62 -9.88 12.95
C MET A 1 0.31 -11.13 13.75
N ASN A 2 1.16 -12.18 13.82
CA ASN A 2 0.79 -13.42 14.53
C ASN A 2 0.48 -13.18 16.02
N TYR A 3 1.29 -12.38 16.72
CA TYR A 3 1.02 -12.00 18.11
C TYR A 3 -0.31 -11.25 18.28
N VAL A 4 -0.58 -10.29 17.38
CA VAL A 4 -1.83 -9.52 17.41
C VAL A 4 -3.03 -10.42 17.19
N LYS A 5 -2.97 -11.32 16.19
CA LYS A 5 -4.00 -12.31 15.94
C LYS A 5 -4.24 -13.20 17.16
N TYR A 6 -3.19 -13.78 17.72
CA TYR A 6 -3.29 -14.66 18.90
C TYR A 6 -3.88 -13.94 20.12
N ALA A 7 -3.48 -12.68 20.35
CA ALA A 7 -4.05 -11.86 21.42
C ALA A 7 -5.55 -11.60 21.21
N CYS A 8 -5.99 -11.36 19.97
CA CYS A 8 -7.40 -11.13 19.65
C CYS A 8 -8.25 -12.40 19.70
N ASP A 9 -7.75 -13.51 19.14
CA ASP A 9 -8.52 -14.74 19.01
C ASP A 9 -8.62 -15.49 20.37
N GLU A 10 -7.54 -15.50 21.16
CA GLU A 10 -7.45 -16.37 22.36
C GLU A 10 -7.55 -15.61 23.69
N TYR A 11 -7.12 -14.33 23.74
CA TYR A 11 -6.94 -13.61 25.01
C TYR A 11 -7.69 -12.29 25.12
N LYS A 12 -8.57 -11.96 24.16
CA LYS A 12 -9.28 -10.67 24.11
C LYS A 12 -9.93 -10.31 25.45
N GLN A 13 -10.72 -11.20 26.03
CA GLN A 13 -11.46 -10.94 27.28
C GLN A 13 -10.52 -10.72 28.47
N ASN A 14 -9.47 -11.54 28.58
CA ASN A 14 -8.50 -11.46 29.68
C ASN A 14 -7.71 -10.16 29.62
N ILE A 15 -7.21 -9.78 28.43
CA ILE A 15 -6.43 -8.56 28.25
C ILE A 15 -7.32 -7.32 28.42
N GLU A 16 -8.56 -7.37 27.92
CA GLU A 16 -9.56 -6.32 28.13
C GLU A 16 -9.79 -6.05 29.62
N GLN A 17 -9.95 -7.11 30.43
CA GLN A 17 -10.12 -6.97 31.87
C GLN A 17 -8.88 -6.34 32.53
N VAL A 18 -7.67 -6.79 32.16
CA VAL A 18 -6.42 -6.21 32.65
C VAL A 18 -6.33 -4.70 32.36
N PHE A 19 -6.76 -4.26 31.17
CA PHE A 19 -6.79 -2.83 30.84
C PHE A 19 -7.82 -2.05 31.67
N LYS A 20 -9.01 -2.62 31.91
CA LYS A 20 -10.04 -1.99 32.77
C LYS A 20 -9.60 -1.85 34.22
N ASP A 21 -8.89 -2.84 34.75
CA ASP A 21 -8.41 -2.77 36.13
C ASP A 21 -7.27 -1.77 36.29
N HIS A 22 -6.38 -1.66 35.28
CA HIS A 22 -5.33 -0.65 35.26
C HIS A 22 -5.85 0.78 35.15
N SER A 23 -6.95 1.02 34.42
CA SER A 23 -7.53 2.36 34.34
C SER A 23 -8.20 2.79 35.65
N LYS A 24 -8.91 1.87 36.32
CA LYS A 24 -9.49 2.09 37.66
C LYS A 24 -8.42 2.43 38.71
N SER A 25 -7.33 1.66 38.76
CA SER A 25 -6.23 1.91 39.69
C SER A 25 -5.54 3.28 39.50
N LYS A 26 -5.48 3.78 38.26
CA LYS A 26 -4.97 5.13 37.98
C LYS A 26 -5.94 6.24 38.40
N SER A 27 -7.24 6.00 38.35
CA SER A 27 -8.27 6.96 38.78
C SER A 27 -8.37 7.08 40.30
N GLU A 28 -7.99 6.04 41.05
CA GLU A 28 -8.05 6.00 42.52
C GLU A 28 -6.80 6.58 43.21
N ARG A 29 -5.75 6.98 42.47
CA ARG A 29 -4.61 7.69 43.06
C ARG A 29 -5.04 9.12 43.42
N PRO A 30 -5.04 9.52 44.72
CA PRO A 30 -5.42 10.87 45.10
C PRO A 30 -4.38 11.86 44.57
N THR A 31 -4.79 12.73 43.66
CA THR A 31 -4.08 13.97 43.40
C THR A 31 -4.21 14.83 44.64
N THR A 32 -3.17 14.83 45.49
CA THR A 32 -3.01 15.83 46.55
C THR A 32 -2.80 17.20 45.91
N ARG A 33 -3.89 17.86 45.54
CA ARG A 33 -3.90 19.29 45.25
C ARG A 33 -5.16 19.89 45.88
N PRO A 34 -5.05 20.91 46.75
CA PRO A 34 -6.22 21.44 47.44
C PRO A 34 -7.19 22.06 46.43
N SER A 35 -8.45 21.63 46.49
CA SER A 35 -9.56 22.17 45.73
C SER A 35 -9.98 23.53 46.32
N ASN A 36 -9.87 24.59 45.52
CA ASN A 36 -10.73 25.76 45.69
C ASN A 36 -11.87 25.61 44.69
N HIS A 37 -13.09 25.48 45.21
CA HIS A 37 -14.33 25.49 44.45
C HIS A 37 -14.52 26.85 43.77
N ASP A 38 -14.79 26.84 42.48
CA ASP A 38 -15.77 27.75 41.89
C ASP A 38 -16.57 27.02 40.82
N GLY A 39 -17.87 27.29 40.80
CA GLY A 39 -18.89 26.54 40.07
C GLY A 39 -18.92 26.90 38.59
N GLY A 40 -19.31 25.91 37.79
CA GLY A 40 -19.53 26.08 36.37
C GLY A 40 -19.96 24.75 35.76
N ASP A 41 -21.27 24.52 35.75
CA ASP A 41 -21.90 23.49 34.93
C ASP A 41 -21.37 23.61 33.50
N THR A 42 -20.74 22.54 33.02
CA THR A 42 -20.72 22.25 31.60
C THR A 42 -20.76 20.75 31.48
N GLU A 43 -21.98 20.23 31.42
CA GLU A 43 -22.29 19.01 30.68
C GLU A 43 -21.73 19.17 29.26
N LYS A 44 -20.46 18.84 29.09
CA LYS A 44 -19.87 18.59 27.78
C LYS A 44 -19.81 17.09 27.63
N ASP A 45 -20.78 16.57 26.90
CA ASP A 45 -20.65 15.42 26.01
C ASP A 45 -19.57 14.42 26.43
N LYS A 46 -19.88 13.60 27.44
CA LYS A 46 -19.19 12.33 27.65
C LYS A 46 -19.70 11.30 26.64
N GLU A 47 -19.56 11.61 25.36
CA GLU A 47 -19.34 10.59 24.33
C GLU A 47 -17.85 10.23 24.34
N GLU A 48 -17.32 9.84 25.51
CA GLU A 48 -16.01 9.19 25.60
C GLU A 48 -16.17 7.79 25.01
N ASP A 49 -15.96 7.72 23.69
CA ASP A 49 -15.54 6.56 22.90
C ASP A 49 -15.76 5.21 23.61
N ASP A 50 -16.94 4.61 23.37
CA ASP A 50 -17.36 3.26 23.81
C ASP A 50 -16.52 2.13 23.17
N GLN A 51 -15.28 2.43 22.80
CA GLN A 51 -14.36 1.55 22.13
C GLN A 51 -13.48 0.86 23.17
N SER A 52 -13.62 -0.47 23.26
CA SER A 52 -12.84 -1.35 24.14
C SER A 52 -11.36 -0.94 24.21
N PRO A 53 -10.78 -0.74 25.42
CA PRO A 53 -9.37 -0.40 25.59
C PRO A 53 -8.41 -1.37 24.88
N PHE A 54 -8.76 -2.67 24.83
CA PHE A 54 -8.03 -3.66 24.05
C PHE A 54 -8.00 -3.31 22.56
N VAL A 55 -9.15 -3.00 21.97
CA VAL A 55 -9.25 -2.60 20.55
C VAL A 55 -8.40 -1.37 20.28
N GLY A 56 -8.44 -0.37 21.16
CA GLY A 56 -7.61 0.83 21.04
C GLY A 56 -6.11 0.52 21.02
N GLN A 57 -5.64 -0.42 21.85
CA GLN A 57 -4.23 -0.84 21.84
C GLN A 57 -3.86 -1.66 20.60
N VAL A 58 -4.75 -2.53 20.12
CA VAL A 58 -4.54 -3.29 18.89
C VAL A 58 -4.39 -2.36 17.69
N LEU A 59 -5.26 -1.35 17.58
CA LEU A 59 -5.18 -0.33 16.53
C LEU A 59 -3.84 0.42 16.59
N ARG A 60 -3.45 0.86 17.78
CA ARG A 60 -2.16 1.53 17.98
C ARG A 60 -0.97 0.66 17.56
N ILE A 61 -0.98 -0.63 17.89
CA ILE A 61 0.09 -1.55 17.47
C ILE A 61 0.17 -1.65 15.94
N LEU A 62 -0.97 -1.68 15.27
CA LEU A 62 -1.02 -1.77 13.81
C LEU A 62 -0.58 -0.47 13.13
N GLU A 63 -0.95 0.69 13.67
CA GLU A 63 -0.46 2.00 13.22
C GLU A 63 1.07 2.13 13.41
N LEU A 64 1.59 1.71 14.55
CA LEU A 64 3.03 1.70 14.81
C LEU A 64 3.78 0.76 13.86
N LEU A 65 3.20 -0.42 13.58
CA LEU A 65 3.76 -1.35 12.62
C LEU A 65 3.78 -0.75 11.21
N ASP A 66 2.68 -0.12 10.79
CA ASP A 66 2.57 0.53 9.49
C ASP A 66 3.61 1.66 9.34
N SER A 67 3.72 2.55 10.34
CA SER A 67 4.73 3.62 10.36
C SER A 67 6.18 3.09 10.35
N ALA A 68 6.43 1.98 11.06
CA ALA A 68 7.75 1.33 11.04
C ALA A 68 8.08 0.76 9.66
N LEU A 69 7.10 0.15 8.98
CA LEU A 69 7.25 -0.36 7.61
C LEU A 69 7.49 0.80 6.64
N GLU A 70 6.75 1.89 6.74
CA GLU A 70 6.96 3.08 5.92
C GLU A 70 8.38 3.65 6.12
N SER A 71 8.83 3.76 7.36
CA SER A 71 10.18 4.21 7.68
C SER A 71 11.25 3.29 7.10
N LYS A 72 11.09 1.97 7.23
CA LYS A 72 12.01 0.98 6.66
C LYS A 72 12.02 1.02 5.12
N SER A 73 10.88 1.31 4.50
CA SER A 73 10.76 1.37 3.04
C SER A 73 11.64 2.45 2.41
N LYS A 74 12.00 3.49 3.18
CA LYS A 74 12.89 4.60 2.76
C LYS A 74 14.36 4.18 2.63
N LEU A 75 14.73 2.99 3.10
CA LEU A 75 16.08 2.44 2.94
C LEU A 75 16.34 1.89 1.53
N TYR A 76 15.27 1.64 0.76
CA TYR A 76 15.40 1.22 -0.63
C TYR A 76 15.69 2.41 -1.53
N LYS A 77 16.76 2.31 -2.33
CA LYS A 77 17.13 3.33 -3.32
C LYS A 77 16.09 3.45 -4.44
N GLU A 78 15.62 2.32 -4.93
CA GLU A 78 14.66 2.24 -6.03
C GLU A 78 13.24 2.43 -5.53
N LYS A 79 12.53 3.44 -6.06
CA LYS A 79 11.13 3.72 -5.69
C LYS A 79 10.20 2.55 -5.98
N ALA A 80 10.44 1.83 -7.08
CA ALA A 80 9.69 0.63 -7.43
C ALA A 80 9.82 -0.47 -6.36
N LEU A 81 11.02 -0.65 -5.79
CA LEU A 81 11.26 -1.63 -4.73
C LEU A 81 10.61 -1.22 -3.41
N THR A 82 10.63 0.09 -3.08
CA THR A 82 9.85 0.64 -1.96
C THR A 82 8.36 0.26 -2.10
N CYS A 83 7.78 0.41 -3.29
CA CYS A 83 6.39 0.04 -3.54
C CYS A 83 6.15 -1.47 -3.37
N ILE A 84 7.00 -2.34 -3.92
CA ILE A 84 6.89 -3.79 -3.74
C ILE A 84 6.95 -4.18 -2.27
N PHE A 85 7.88 -3.61 -1.51
CA PHE A 85 8.00 -3.86 -0.07
C PHE A 85 6.72 -3.48 0.67
N LEU A 86 6.19 -2.28 0.43
CA LEU A 86 4.98 -1.79 1.09
C LEU A 86 3.74 -2.60 0.69
N MET A 87 3.61 -2.95 -0.59
CA MET A 87 2.49 -3.75 -1.07
C MET A 87 2.50 -5.17 -0.49
N ASN A 88 3.67 -5.81 -0.42
CA ASN A 88 3.82 -7.14 0.18
C ASN A 88 3.41 -7.14 1.67
N ASN A 89 3.97 -6.20 2.45
CA ASN A 89 3.70 -6.16 3.88
C ASN A 89 2.26 -5.70 4.19
N GLY A 90 1.78 -4.65 3.51
CA GLY A 90 0.41 -4.15 3.69
C GLY A 90 -0.64 -5.19 3.29
N SER A 91 -0.44 -5.91 2.19
CA SER A 91 -1.35 -6.98 1.78
C SER A 91 -1.35 -8.14 2.78
N TYR A 92 -0.19 -8.53 3.29
CA TYR A 92 -0.08 -9.55 4.34
C TYR A 92 -0.83 -9.13 5.62
N MET A 93 -0.67 -7.89 6.07
CA MET A 93 -1.40 -7.37 7.23
C MET A 93 -2.91 -7.41 6.99
N LEU A 94 -3.37 -6.89 5.84
CA LEU A 94 -4.78 -6.88 5.47
C LEU A 94 -5.38 -8.28 5.41
N GLN A 95 -4.65 -9.26 4.87
CA GLN A 95 -5.06 -10.67 4.87
C GLN A 95 -5.18 -11.23 6.29
N LYS A 96 -4.19 -10.96 7.15
CA LYS A 96 -4.22 -11.45 8.54
C LYS A 96 -5.35 -10.85 9.35
N ILE A 97 -5.68 -9.58 9.12
CA ILE A 97 -6.83 -8.91 9.73
C ILE A 97 -8.13 -9.54 9.23
N LYS A 98 -8.29 -9.70 7.90
CA LYS A 98 -9.50 -10.29 7.32
C LYS A 98 -9.74 -11.74 7.73
N ALA A 99 -8.68 -12.47 8.09
CA ALA A 99 -8.74 -13.88 8.49
C ALA A 99 -9.10 -14.11 9.97
N SER A 100 -9.16 -13.08 10.81
CA SER A 100 -9.62 -13.16 12.20
C SER A 100 -10.89 -12.32 12.34
N ILE A 101 -11.97 -12.94 12.82
CA ILE A 101 -13.28 -12.27 12.93
C ILE A 101 -13.18 -11.15 13.95
N GLU A 102 -12.53 -11.42 15.08
CA GLU A 102 -12.30 -10.50 16.18
C GLU A 102 -11.47 -9.30 15.72
N LEU A 103 -10.40 -9.53 14.94
CA LEU A 103 -9.62 -8.45 14.36
C LEU A 103 -10.40 -7.67 13.32
N HIS A 104 -11.11 -8.33 12.42
CA HIS A 104 -11.89 -7.65 11.39
C HIS A 104 -12.92 -6.71 12.03
N GLN A 105 -13.67 -7.21 13.04
CA GLN A 105 -14.63 -6.41 13.79
C GLN A 105 -13.95 -5.25 14.55
N ALA A 106 -12.82 -5.51 15.19
CA ALA A 106 -12.05 -4.50 15.92
C ALA A 106 -11.52 -3.38 15.00
N MET A 107 -11.14 -3.73 13.76
CA MET A 107 -10.46 -2.82 12.85
C MET A 107 -11.35 -1.76 12.20
N ARG A 108 -12.68 -1.84 12.36
CA ARG A 108 -13.70 -1.05 11.65
C ARG A 108 -13.50 -1.10 10.11
N ASP A 109 -14.55 -0.84 9.35
CA ASP A 109 -14.45 -0.81 7.89
C ASP A 109 -13.44 0.25 7.37
N THR A 110 -13.22 1.30 8.16
CA THR A 110 -12.40 2.47 7.79
C THR A 110 -10.94 2.10 7.55
N TRP A 111 -10.31 1.28 8.41
CA TRP A 111 -8.90 0.93 8.24
C TRP A 111 -8.68 0.05 7.02
N CYS A 112 -9.52 -0.98 6.86
CA CYS A 112 -9.46 -1.88 5.70
C CYS A 112 -9.60 -1.12 4.38
N ARG A 113 -10.49 -0.11 4.32
CA ARG A 113 -10.64 0.78 3.15
C ARG A 113 -9.40 1.64 2.94
N LYS A 114 -8.89 2.31 3.97
CA LYS A 114 -7.68 3.14 3.90
C LYS A 114 -6.49 2.34 3.37
N THR A 115 -6.18 1.21 3.98
CA THR A 115 -5.05 0.35 3.58
C THR A 115 -5.24 -0.18 2.16
N SER A 116 -6.46 -0.52 1.75
CA SER A 116 -6.73 -0.94 0.35
C SER A 116 -6.43 0.19 -0.65
N SER A 117 -6.82 1.43 -0.33
CA SER A 117 -6.51 2.60 -1.17
C SER A 117 -5.01 2.89 -1.24
N GLU A 118 -4.30 2.76 -0.13
CA GLU A 118 -2.83 2.92 -0.08
C GLU A 118 -2.12 1.85 -0.92
N LEU A 119 -2.55 0.59 -0.82
CA LEU A 119 -2.03 -0.51 -1.64
C LEU A 119 -2.22 -0.23 -3.14
N GLN A 120 -3.39 0.30 -3.53
CA GLN A 120 -3.63 0.73 -4.92
C GLN A 120 -2.72 1.88 -5.34
N ASN A 121 -2.48 2.84 -4.46
CA ASN A 121 -1.56 3.95 -4.74
C ASN A 121 -0.11 3.47 -4.91
N TYR A 122 0.35 2.53 -4.07
CA TYR A 122 1.67 1.92 -4.21
C TYR A 122 1.78 1.13 -5.51
N HIS A 123 0.73 0.40 -5.89
CA HIS A 123 0.66 -0.30 -7.17
C HIS A 123 0.75 0.67 -8.36
N ASN A 124 -0.02 1.77 -8.32
CA ASN A 124 0.00 2.79 -9.37
C ASN A 124 1.37 3.48 -9.48
N THR A 125 2.00 3.75 -8.34
CA THR A 125 3.36 4.30 -8.31
C THR A 125 4.36 3.30 -8.89
N TYR A 126 4.31 2.03 -8.47
CA TYR A 126 5.16 0.98 -9.05
C TYR A 126 5.02 0.93 -10.58
N LYS A 127 3.80 0.92 -11.10
CA LYS A 127 3.54 0.93 -12.56
C LYS A 127 4.15 2.14 -13.26
N ARG A 128 4.01 3.32 -12.66
CA ARG A 128 4.54 4.56 -13.23
C ARG A 128 6.07 4.55 -13.25
N GLU A 129 6.68 4.07 -12.17
CA GLU A 129 8.13 4.05 -12.04
C GLU A 129 8.81 2.95 -12.86
N THR A 130 8.05 1.99 -13.39
CA THR A 130 8.55 0.85 -14.16
C THR A 130 7.96 0.85 -15.57
N TRP A 131 6.82 0.22 -15.76
CA TRP A 131 6.21 -0.04 -17.06
C TRP A 131 5.85 1.21 -17.85
N MET A 132 5.34 2.27 -17.22
CA MET A 132 5.02 3.50 -17.99
C MET A 132 6.27 4.19 -18.54
N LYS A 133 7.41 4.15 -17.82
CA LYS A 133 8.68 4.68 -18.33
C LYS A 133 9.17 3.87 -19.52
N LEU A 134 9.07 2.54 -19.42
CA LEU A 134 9.42 1.63 -20.49
C LEU A 134 8.55 1.88 -21.74
N LEU A 135 7.23 1.89 -21.58
CA LEU A 135 6.28 2.17 -22.66
C LEU A 135 6.45 3.59 -23.23
N GLY A 136 6.91 4.56 -22.44
CA GLY A 136 7.26 5.89 -22.93
C GLY A 136 8.28 5.90 -24.08
N CYS A 137 9.12 4.86 -24.20
CA CYS A 137 9.99 4.69 -25.36
C CYS A 137 9.24 4.35 -26.64
N LEU A 138 8.06 3.76 -26.56
CA LEU A 138 7.23 3.35 -27.70
C LEU A 138 6.19 4.42 -28.07
N ASN A 139 6.32 5.67 -27.59
CA ASN A 139 5.40 6.74 -27.97
C ASN A 139 5.62 7.16 -29.43
N VAL A 140 4.52 7.28 -30.18
CA VAL A 140 4.50 7.70 -31.60
C VAL A 140 4.73 9.21 -31.76
N GLU A 141 4.52 9.98 -30.69
CA GLU A 141 4.72 11.43 -30.69
C GLU A 141 6.18 11.80 -30.96
N GLY A 142 6.41 12.63 -31.99
CA GLY A 142 7.75 13.02 -32.45
C GLY A 142 8.47 11.96 -33.31
N LEU A 143 7.82 10.83 -33.61
CA LEU A 143 8.37 9.79 -34.48
C LEU A 143 8.11 10.06 -35.97
N ASN A 144 7.03 10.77 -36.28
CA ASN A 144 6.62 11.09 -37.64
C ASN A 144 6.92 12.54 -38.01
N VAL A 145 7.53 12.74 -39.17
CA VAL A 145 7.67 14.03 -39.83
C VAL A 145 7.00 13.93 -41.20
N ASN A 146 6.01 14.78 -41.46
CA ASN A 146 5.22 14.77 -42.71
C ASN A 146 4.61 13.38 -43.05
N GLY A 147 4.09 12.67 -42.03
CA GLY A 147 3.47 11.35 -42.20
C GLY A 147 4.46 10.21 -42.49
N LYS A 148 5.78 10.47 -42.38
CA LYS A 148 6.82 9.45 -42.56
C LYS A 148 7.57 9.21 -41.25
N VAL A 149 7.76 7.94 -40.91
CA VAL A 149 8.52 7.48 -39.76
C VAL A 149 10.01 7.82 -39.93
N VAL A 150 10.58 8.49 -38.93
CA VAL A 150 12.00 8.82 -38.89
C VAL A 150 12.79 7.61 -38.37
N LYS A 151 13.29 6.76 -39.28
CA LYS A 151 14.01 5.51 -38.95
C LYS A 151 15.13 5.65 -37.91
N PRO A 152 16.00 6.69 -37.95
CA PRO A 152 17.03 6.86 -36.91
C PRO A 152 16.45 7.03 -35.50
N VAL A 153 15.41 7.86 -35.37
CA VAL A 153 14.72 8.10 -34.08
C VAL A 153 14.05 6.81 -33.61
N LEU A 154 13.38 6.06 -34.49
CA LEU A 154 12.79 4.77 -34.16
C LEU A 154 13.83 3.79 -33.58
N LYS A 155 15.01 3.71 -34.22
CA LYS A 155 16.09 2.83 -33.78
C LYS A 155 16.62 3.22 -32.39
N GLU A 156 16.76 4.52 -32.11
CA GLU A 156 17.17 5.00 -30.77
C GLU A 156 16.12 4.72 -29.69
N ARG A 157 14.83 4.83 -30.03
CA ARG A 157 13.71 4.49 -29.13
C ARG A 157 13.72 3.00 -28.76
N PHE A 158 13.89 2.11 -29.73
CA PHE A 158 14.01 0.66 -29.46
C PHE A 158 15.27 0.32 -28.67
N LYS A 159 16.40 0.99 -28.94
CA LYS A 159 17.63 0.79 -28.16
C LYS A 159 17.42 1.18 -26.69
N SER A 160 16.71 2.29 -26.45
CA SER A 160 16.38 2.77 -25.10
C SER A 160 15.40 1.82 -24.39
N PHE A 161 14.37 1.36 -25.11
CA PHE A 161 13.43 0.36 -24.63
C PHE A 161 14.15 -0.93 -24.19
N ASN A 162 14.98 -1.51 -25.06
CA ASN A 162 15.70 -2.75 -24.75
C ASN A 162 16.62 -2.58 -23.53
N ALA A 163 17.38 -1.48 -23.46
CA ALA A 163 18.24 -1.22 -22.32
C ALA A 163 17.47 -1.12 -20.99
N MET A 164 16.33 -0.39 -20.98
CA MET A 164 15.48 -0.29 -19.79
C MET A 164 14.81 -1.62 -19.45
N PHE A 165 14.37 -2.38 -20.45
CA PHE A 165 13.77 -3.70 -20.23
C PHE A 165 14.78 -4.67 -19.61
N ASP A 166 16.01 -4.71 -20.12
CA ASP A 166 17.08 -5.54 -19.60
C ASP A 166 17.46 -5.17 -18.17
N GLU A 167 17.58 -3.88 -17.86
CA GLU A 167 17.84 -3.38 -16.51
C GLU A 167 16.70 -3.74 -15.54
N MET A 168 15.46 -3.56 -16.00
CA MET A 168 14.26 -3.91 -15.23
C MET A 168 14.24 -5.41 -14.95
N HIS A 169 14.43 -6.26 -15.96
CA HIS A 169 14.46 -7.71 -15.80
C HIS A 169 15.59 -8.15 -14.85
N LYS A 170 16.81 -7.61 -15.04
CA LYS A 170 17.96 -7.92 -14.18
C LYS A 170 17.72 -7.57 -12.72
N THR A 171 17.06 -6.44 -12.46
CA THR A 171 16.84 -5.95 -11.09
C THR A 171 15.65 -6.65 -10.45
N GLN A 172 14.53 -6.76 -11.16
CA GLN A 172 13.25 -7.20 -10.61
C GLN A 172 13.08 -8.72 -10.57
N SER A 173 13.81 -9.48 -11.39
CA SER A 173 13.77 -10.96 -11.35
C SER A 173 14.18 -11.54 -10.00
N SER A 174 14.94 -10.79 -9.21
CA SER A 174 15.36 -11.17 -7.85
C SER A 174 14.33 -10.83 -6.76
N TRP A 175 13.28 -10.05 -7.07
CA TRP A 175 12.34 -9.54 -6.08
C TRP A 175 11.29 -10.60 -5.72
N VAL A 176 11.03 -10.76 -4.43
CA VAL A 176 10.10 -11.76 -3.92
C VAL A 176 8.73 -11.13 -3.64
N VAL A 177 7.69 -11.67 -4.27
CA VAL A 177 6.27 -11.37 -3.97
C VAL A 177 5.67 -12.59 -3.26
N ASN A 178 5.55 -12.49 -1.94
CA ASN A 178 5.27 -13.66 -1.07
C ASN A 178 3.80 -14.13 -1.11
N ASP A 179 2.87 -13.27 -1.50
CA ASP A 179 1.45 -13.56 -1.35
C ASP A 179 0.91 -14.37 -2.55
N LYS A 180 0.31 -15.53 -2.25
CA LYS A 180 -0.19 -16.48 -3.26
C LYS A 180 -1.41 -15.96 -4.03
N GLN A 181 -2.24 -15.10 -3.44
CA GLN A 181 -3.35 -14.40 -4.12
C GLN A 181 -2.90 -13.10 -4.81
N LEU A 182 -1.71 -12.61 -4.46
CA LEU A 182 -1.01 -11.52 -5.15
C LEU A 182 -0.15 -11.99 -6.31
N ARG A 183 0.19 -13.29 -6.38
CA ARG A 183 0.67 -13.98 -7.59
C ARG A 183 -0.45 -14.28 -8.60
N GLN A 184 -1.59 -13.59 -8.49
CA GLN A 184 -2.36 -13.31 -9.70
C GLN A 184 -1.54 -12.28 -10.46
N THR A 185 -0.97 -12.69 -11.59
CA THR A 185 -0.13 -11.89 -12.49
C THR A 185 -0.67 -10.47 -12.64
N GLU A 186 -2.00 -10.32 -12.73
CA GLU A 186 -2.77 -9.08 -12.82
C GLU A 186 -2.51 -8.02 -11.73
N LYS A 187 -2.05 -8.39 -10.52
CA LYS A 187 -1.87 -7.44 -9.40
C LYS A 187 -0.49 -6.79 -9.31
N TYR A 188 0.51 -7.33 -10.00
CA TYR A 188 1.87 -6.76 -10.03
C TYR A 188 2.46 -6.69 -11.45
N ILE A 189 2.01 -7.54 -12.37
CA ILE A 189 2.42 -7.61 -13.77
C ILE A 189 1.23 -7.14 -14.60
N LYS A 190 1.16 -5.82 -14.86
CA LYS A 190 0.03 -5.21 -15.58
C LYS A 190 0.03 -5.57 -17.07
N PHE A 191 1.19 -5.74 -17.68
CA PHE A 191 1.32 -5.99 -19.11
C PHE A 191 1.77 -7.41 -19.35
N GLN A 192 0.95 -8.18 -20.06
CA GLN A 192 1.33 -9.46 -20.62
C GLN A 192 2.22 -9.24 -21.85
N HIS A 193 2.85 -10.31 -22.34
CA HIS A 193 3.60 -10.23 -23.59
C HIS A 193 2.72 -9.71 -24.74
N ASP A 194 1.45 -10.09 -24.78
CA ASP A 194 0.46 -9.64 -25.79
C ASP A 194 0.26 -8.12 -25.77
N ASP A 195 0.24 -7.50 -24.57
CA ASP A 195 0.08 -6.04 -24.47
C ASP A 195 1.31 -5.31 -25.04
N ILE A 196 2.49 -5.85 -24.81
CA ILE A 196 3.76 -5.28 -25.30
C ILE A 196 3.86 -5.49 -26.81
N GLU A 197 3.49 -6.67 -27.30
CA GLU A 197 3.44 -7.01 -28.72
C GLU A 197 2.50 -6.07 -29.47
N ALA A 198 1.28 -5.87 -28.96
CA ALA A 198 0.32 -4.95 -29.56
C ALA A 198 0.81 -3.49 -29.57
N CYS A 199 1.52 -3.02 -28.53
CA CYS A 199 2.14 -1.70 -28.54
C CYS A 199 3.24 -1.56 -29.61
N ILE A 200 4.00 -2.63 -29.86
CA ILE A 200 5.04 -2.64 -30.87
C ILE A 200 4.41 -2.67 -32.28
N GLU A 201 3.37 -3.46 -32.50
CA GLU A 201 2.64 -3.51 -33.77
C GLU A 201 2.03 -2.15 -34.13
N GLU A 202 1.33 -1.51 -33.18
CA GLU A 202 0.76 -0.16 -33.39
C GLU A 202 1.84 0.88 -33.73
N LEU A 203 3.02 0.79 -33.11
CA LEU A 203 4.14 1.66 -33.39
C LEU A 203 4.62 1.53 -34.84
N PHE A 204 4.64 0.31 -35.38
CA PHE A 204 5.01 0.06 -36.78
C PHE A 204 3.91 0.48 -37.77
N ASP A 205 2.64 0.37 -37.37
CA ASP A 205 1.48 0.83 -38.14
C ASP A 205 1.27 2.35 -38.09
N GLY A 206 1.99 3.05 -37.21
CA GLY A 206 1.87 4.50 -37.01
C GLY A 206 0.61 4.92 -36.26
N ASN A 207 -0.01 3.99 -35.52
CA ASN A 207 -1.20 4.21 -34.69
C ASN A 207 -0.82 4.36 -33.21
N SER A 208 -1.61 5.09 -32.41
CA SER A 208 -1.33 5.33 -30.98
C SER A 208 -2.50 4.95 -30.05
N GLY A 209 -3.39 4.07 -30.52
CA GLY A 209 -4.67 3.77 -29.88
C GLY A 209 -4.55 3.09 -28.51
N LEU A 210 -3.77 2.01 -28.41
CA LEU A 210 -3.51 1.30 -27.14
C LEU A 210 -2.63 2.14 -26.22
N MET A 211 -1.62 2.83 -26.76
CA MET A 211 -0.74 3.71 -25.98
C MET A 211 -1.51 4.87 -25.31
N ALA A 212 -2.55 5.41 -25.96
CA ALA A 212 -3.44 6.41 -25.37
C ALA A 212 -4.35 5.84 -24.28
N ARG A 213 -4.82 4.59 -24.42
CA ARG A 213 -5.65 3.88 -23.42
C ARG A 213 -4.85 3.40 -22.21
N MET A 214 -3.56 3.10 -22.38
CA MET A 214 -2.65 2.67 -21.32
C MET A 214 -2.18 3.80 -20.39
N LYS A 215 -2.42 5.08 -20.76
CA LYS A 215 -2.14 6.27 -19.91
C LYS A 215 -3.14 6.44 -18.74
N ILE A 216 -4.13 5.54 -18.58
CA ILE A 216 -5.13 5.55 -17.50
C ILE A 216 -4.74 4.60 -16.36
#